data_AF-A0A9D1KQS3-F1
#
_entry.id   AF-A0A9D1KQS3-F1
#
_cell.length_a   1.000
_cell.length_b   1.000
_cell.length_c   1.000
_cell.angle_alpha   90.00
_cell.angle_beta   90.00
_cell.angle_gamma   90.00
#
_symmetry.space_group_name_H-M   'P 1'
#
loop_
_entity.id
_entity.type
_entity.pdbx_description
1 polymer ?
#
loop_
_entity_poly.entity_id
_entity_poly.type
_entity_poly.pdbx_seq_one_letter_code
_entity_poly.pdbx_strand_id
1 'polypeptide(L)'
;MDEQRMNFINDIRERRARNRRRRMRRRAAMLTALMLAATASCGFVYTASANEITLTEINEFTGQSSTTVIKTHASSVEEILDEHGMSVSEADKISVSSSEPAATEEPAQENTDSGRAGDITGDANIVVMRGKQVTVKTKDGEQVVNVTKADAKAALEEAGITVGENDEVKADGDVIELVSVTEKEEVTTEPVPFETEYVEDDTLTAGETKVSTEGQEGEKTIIHKITFKDGAEVNRELVSEDITKEPVNKVVLKGTKPAATPGPTVSQASAVTGGSDTGNTIDGHSYSRKITMRATAYSTHPSENGGYTVSAMGNPLGHGIVAVDPSVIPLGSKVYVAAADGSWVYGVASAEDTGGAIKGNKIDLCYEGSVSEVNTFGVRDCVVYILD
;
A
#
# COMPACT_ATOMS: atom_id res chain seq x y z
N MET A 1 -127.27 38.23 -11.15
CA MET A 1 -126.64 37.57 -9.99
C MET A 1 -125.56 36.54 -10.38
N ASP A 2 -125.25 36.35 -11.67
CA ASP A 2 -124.35 35.25 -12.10
C ASP A 2 -122.86 35.61 -12.23
N GLU A 3 -122.54 36.88 -12.49
CA GLU A 3 -121.15 37.30 -12.71
C GLU A 3 -120.31 37.32 -11.41
N GLN A 4 -120.90 37.79 -10.31
CA GLN A 4 -120.24 37.78 -8.99
C GLN A 4 -119.98 36.35 -8.49
N ARG A 5 -120.86 35.39 -8.80
CA ARG A 5 -120.71 33.98 -8.40
C ARG A 5 -119.65 33.27 -9.22
N MET A 6 -119.55 33.55 -10.52
CA MET A 6 -118.49 33.02 -11.39
C MET A 6 -117.11 33.59 -11.04
N ASN A 7 -117.03 34.90 -10.72
CA ASN A 7 -115.78 35.52 -10.26
C ASN A 7 -115.32 34.93 -8.92
N PHE A 8 -116.24 34.64 -7.99
CA PHE A 8 -115.93 33.98 -6.72
C PHE A 8 -115.43 32.53 -6.91
N ILE A 9 -116.03 31.76 -7.81
CA ILE A 9 -115.60 30.39 -8.12
C ILE A 9 -114.23 30.37 -8.82
N ASN A 10 -113.98 31.31 -9.73
CA ASN A 10 -112.69 31.45 -10.39
C ASN A 10 -111.60 31.87 -9.39
N ASP A 11 -111.87 32.81 -8.48
CA ASP A 11 -110.92 33.16 -7.41
C ASP A 11 -110.63 31.96 -6.48
N ILE A 12 -111.63 31.14 -6.14
CA ILE A 12 -111.39 29.90 -5.37
C ILE A 12 -110.52 28.91 -6.15
N ARG A 13 -110.77 28.72 -7.45
CA ARG A 13 -109.96 27.84 -8.32
C ARG A 13 -108.52 28.34 -8.42
N GLU A 14 -108.34 29.64 -8.61
CA GLU A 14 -107.01 30.27 -8.67
C GLU A 14 -106.29 30.21 -7.33
N ARG A 15 -106.98 30.41 -6.20
CA ARG A 15 -106.40 30.23 -4.85
C ARG A 15 -105.99 28.78 -4.63
N ARG A 16 -106.81 27.80 -5.03
CA ARG A 16 -106.46 26.37 -4.96
C ARG A 16 -105.28 26.02 -5.87
N ALA A 17 -105.23 26.56 -7.08
CA ALA A 17 -104.11 26.37 -8.01
C ALA A 17 -102.82 27.01 -7.48
N ARG A 18 -102.89 28.25 -6.95
CA ARG A 18 -101.77 28.93 -6.29
C ARG A 18 -101.27 28.15 -5.08
N ASN A 19 -102.17 27.64 -4.23
CA ASN A 19 -101.79 26.83 -3.07
C ASN A 19 -101.20 25.48 -3.47
N ARG A 20 -101.71 24.84 -4.52
CA ARG A 20 -101.15 23.59 -5.07
C ARG A 20 -99.75 23.84 -5.66
N ARG A 21 -99.56 24.91 -6.44
CA ARG A 21 -98.24 25.33 -6.97
C ARG A 21 -97.27 25.69 -5.84
N ARG A 22 -97.71 26.39 -4.80
CA ARG A 22 -96.90 26.70 -3.60
C ARG A 22 -96.49 25.42 -2.85
N ARG A 23 -97.41 24.46 -2.66
CA ARG A 23 -97.11 23.16 -2.04
C ARG A 23 -96.14 22.34 -2.88
N MET A 24 -96.32 22.28 -4.21
CA MET A 24 -95.37 21.61 -5.10
C MET A 24 -93.99 22.27 -5.07
N ARG A 25 -93.91 23.61 -5.13
CA ARG A 25 -92.64 24.35 -5.02
C ARG A 25 -91.94 24.11 -3.69
N ARG A 26 -92.67 24.07 -2.57
CA ARG A 26 -92.11 23.73 -1.25
C ARG A 26 -91.61 22.28 -1.17
N ARG A 27 -92.35 21.31 -1.73
CA ARG A 27 -91.92 19.91 -1.80
C ARG A 27 -90.69 19.73 -2.70
N ALA A 28 -90.66 20.39 -3.86
CA ALA A 28 -89.50 20.40 -4.74
C ALA A 28 -88.28 21.02 -4.05
N ALA A 29 -88.45 22.18 -3.40
CA ALA A 29 -87.38 22.84 -2.64
C ALA A 29 -86.86 21.99 -1.46
N MET A 30 -87.74 21.26 -0.76
CA MET A 30 -87.33 20.32 0.27
C MET A 30 -86.53 19.14 -0.30
N LEU A 31 -86.97 18.54 -1.41
CA LEU A 31 -86.25 17.44 -2.06
C LEU A 31 -84.88 17.87 -2.57
N THR A 32 -84.76 19.06 -3.15
CA THR A 32 -83.46 19.61 -3.56
C THR A 32 -82.56 19.91 -2.38
N ALA A 33 -83.10 20.45 -1.27
CA ALA A 33 -82.32 20.68 -0.06
C ALA A 33 -81.85 19.37 0.59
N LEU A 34 -82.67 18.32 0.55
CA LEU A 34 -82.35 17.00 1.10
C LEU A 34 -81.30 16.28 0.25
N MET A 35 -81.36 16.41 -1.10
CA MET A 35 -80.27 15.95 -1.97
C MET A 35 -78.96 16.71 -1.71
N LEU A 36 -79.00 18.04 -1.60
CA LEU A 36 -77.80 18.84 -1.30
C LEU A 36 -77.21 18.49 0.07
N ALA A 37 -78.06 18.25 1.08
CA ALA A 37 -77.63 17.80 2.39
C ALA A 37 -77.03 16.39 2.34
N ALA A 38 -77.63 15.47 1.58
CA ALA A 38 -77.11 14.11 1.40
C ALA A 38 -75.76 14.10 0.66
N THR A 39 -75.60 14.93 -0.38
CA THR A 39 -74.31 15.06 -1.10
C THR A 39 -73.25 15.73 -0.23
N ALA A 40 -73.62 16.73 0.58
CA ALA A 40 -72.71 17.37 1.52
C ALA A 40 -72.31 16.41 2.66
N SER A 41 -73.24 15.61 3.18
CA SER A 41 -72.95 14.61 4.21
C SER A 41 -72.13 13.45 3.67
N CYS A 42 -72.43 12.94 2.47
CA CYS A 42 -71.61 11.90 1.83
C CYS A 42 -70.21 12.41 1.50
N GLY A 43 -70.08 13.65 1.01
CA GLY A 43 -68.78 14.28 0.78
C GLY A 43 -67.97 14.43 2.07
N PHE A 44 -68.61 14.90 3.16
CA PHE A 44 -67.96 15.04 4.48
C PHE A 44 -67.51 13.68 5.05
N VAL A 45 -68.35 12.65 4.97
CA VAL A 45 -68.01 11.29 5.42
C VAL A 45 -66.89 10.69 4.57
N TYR A 46 -66.94 10.86 3.24
CA TYR A 46 -65.91 10.37 2.32
C TYR A 46 -64.53 11.00 2.58
N THR A 47 -64.49 12.28 2.96
CA THR A 47 -63.24 12.94 3.36
C THR A 47 -62.78 12.59 4.78
N ALA A 48 -63.70 12.18 5.66
CA ALA A 48 -63.40 11.83 7.05
C ALA A 48 -62.88 10.40 7.22
N SER A 49 -63.11 9.52 6.23
CA SER A 49 -62.62 8.14 6.23
C SER A 49 -61.34 7.91 5.43
N ALA A 50 -60.76 8.96 4.83
CA ALA A 50 -59.51 8.88 4.08
C ALA A 50 -58.31 8.90 5.02
N ASN A 51 -57.28 8.12 4.69
CA ASN A 51 -56.00 8.16 5.39
C ASN A 51 -55.26 9.46 5.07
N GLU A 52 -54.59 10.03 6.07
CA GLU A 52 -53.69 11.17 5.91
C GLU A 52 -52.25 10.67 5.74
N ILE A 53 -51.71 10.85 4.53
CA ILE A 53 -50.35 10.41 4.18
C ILE A 53 -49.46 11.64 4.08
N THR A 54 -48.32 11.61 4.78
CA THR A 54 -47.25 12.59 4.59
C THR A 54 -46.25 12.04 3.60
N LEU A 55 -46.19 12.62 2.41
CA LEU A 55 -45.31 12.20 1.33
C LEU A 55 -44.14 13.18 1.23
N THR A 56 -42.92 12.67 1.44
CA THR A 56 -41.68 13.44 1.37
C THR A 56 -40.81 12.91 0.24
N GLU A 57 -40.46 13.78 -0.70
CA GLU A 57 -39.50 13.51 -1.77
C GLU A 57 -38.19 14.20 -1.44
N ILE A 58 -37.08 13.45 -1.50
CA ILE A 58 -35.73 13.94 -1.22
C ILE A 58 -34.84 13.60 -2.41
N ASN A 59 -34.18 14.60 -2.99
CA ASN A 59 -33.15 14.44 -3.99
C ASN A 59 -31.89 15.16 -3.51
N GLU A 60 -30.95 14.40 -2.93
CA GLU A 60 -29.68 14.95 -2.44
C GLU A 60 -28.82 15.50 -3.59
N PHE A 61 -28.90 14.93 -4.80
CA PHE A 61 -28.09 15.35 -5.96
C PHE A 61 -28.46 16.75 -6.45
N THR A 62 -29.73 17.13 -6.30
CA THR A 62 -30.21 18.48 -6.64
C THR A 62 -30.39 19.37 -5.39
N GLY A 63 -30.15 18.83 -4.20
CA GLY A 63 -30.44 19.51 -2.92
C GLY A 63 -31.93 19.85 -2.72
N GLN A 64 -32.83 19.11 -3.38
CA GLN A 64 -34.27 19.38 -3.32
C GLN A 64 -34.94 18.47 -2.29
N SER A 65 -35.84 19.04 -1.50
CA SER A 65 -36.74 18.29 -0.63
C SER A 65 -38.12 18.93 -0.66
N SER A 66 -39.15 18.11 -0.77
CA SER A 66 -40.54 18.54 -0.82
C SER A 66 -41.39 17.62 0.05
N THR A 67 -42.25 18.19 0.89
CA THR A 67 -43.19 17.43 1.71
C THR A 67 -44.61 17.90 1.42
N THR A 68 -45.50 16.94 1.14
CA THR A 68 -46.92 17.19 0.91
C THR A 68 -47.75 16.25 1.78
N VAL A 69 -48.82 16.77 2.37
CA VAL A 69 -49.82 15.99 3.10
C VAL A 69 -51.00 15.74 2.18
N ILE A 70 -51.37 14.48 2.01
CA ILE A 70 -52.39 14.03 1.07
C ILE A 70 -53.46 13.22 1.80
N LYS A 71 -54.70 13.30 1.34
CA LYS A 71 -55.80 12.47 1.85
C LYS A 71 -56.22 11.50 0.76
N THR A 72 -56.09 10.20 1.03
CA THR A 72 -56.36 9.16 0.04
C THR A 72 -57.00 7.94 0.67
N HIS A 73 -57.74 7.19 -0.15
CA HIS A 73 -58.28 5.86 0.18
C HIS A 73 -57.43 4.74 -0.40
N ALA A 74 -56.39 5.09 -1.16
CA ALA A 74 -55.42 4.15 -1.68
C ALA A 74 -54.78 3.38 -0.53
N SER A 75 -54.62 2.08 -0.76
CA SER A 75 -54.19 1.12 0.26
C SER A 75 -52.80 0.56 -0.03
N SER A 76 -52.15 1.01 -1.09
CA SER A 76 -50.79 0.62 -1.46
C SER A 76 -49.95 1.85 -1.75
N VAL A 77 -48.64 1.77 -1.48
CA VAL A 77 -47.71 2.87 -1.80
C VAL A 77 -47.70 3.19 -3.28
N GLU A 78 -47.71 2.18 -4.14
CA GLU A 78 -47.69 2.35 -5.61
C GLU A 78 -48.88 3.19 -6.07
N GLU A 79 -50.10 2.84 -5.64
CA GLU A 79 -51.33 3.58 -5.95
C GLU A 79 -51.27 5.01 -5.42
N ILE A 80 -50.77 5.22 -4.21
CA ILE A 80 -50.62 6.55 -3.61
C ILE A 80 -49.66 7.42 -4.42
N LEU A 81 -48.53 6.88 -4.86
CA LEU A 81 -47.53 7.61 -5.65
C LEU A 81 -48.07 7.93 -7.05
N ASP A 82 -48.75 6.97 -7.69
CA ASP A 82 -49.38 7.15 -9.00
C ASP A 82 -50.48 8.22 -8.99
N GLU A 83 -51.36 8.23 -7.97
CA GLU A 83 -52.39 9.27 -7.79
C GLU A 83 -51.79 10.68 -7.73
N HIS A 84 -50.57 10.81 -7.24
CA HIS A 84 -49.85 12.07 -7.06
C HIS A 84 -48.82 12.33 -8.17
N GLY A 85 -48.81 11.51 -9.22
CA GLY A 85 -47.94 11.68 -10.38
C GLY A 85 -46.45 11.47 -10.09
N MET A 86 -46.12 10.71 -9.04
CA MET A 86 -44.74 10.35 -8.70
C MET A 86 -44.37 9.00 -9.29
N SER A 87 -43.67 9.03 -10.42
CA SER A 87 -42.99 7.84 -10.95
C SER A 87 -41.74 7.55 -10.14
N VAL A 88 -41.47 6.29 -9.82
CA VAL A 88 -40.29 5.83 -9.07
C VAL A 88 -39.37 5.04 -10.00
N SER A 89 -38.07 5.27 -9.92
CA SER A 89 -37.06 4.52 -10.67
C SER A 89 -36.49 3.33 -9.88
N GLU A 90 -35.80 2.41 -10.55
CA GLU A 90 -35.08 1.30 -9.88
C GLU A 90 -33.94 1.79 -8.95
N ALA A 91 -33.48 3.02 -9.11
CA ALA A 91 -32.45 3.60 -8.23
C ALA A 91 -33.05 4.26 -6.98
N ASP A 92 -34.34 4.58 -7.00
CA ASP A 92 -35.00 5.26 -5.90
C ASP A 92 -35.24 4.29 -4.73
N LYS A 93 -35.14 4.81 -3.51
CA LYS A 93 -35.45 4.06 -2.29
C LYS A 93 -36.70 4.63 -1.65
N ILE A 94 -37.64 3.76 -1.28
CA ILE A 94 -38.86 4.14 -0.59
C ILE A 94 -38.81 3.63 0.85
N SER A 95 -39.13 4.51 1.79
CA SER A 95 -39.35 4.17 3.19
C SER A 95 -40.78 4.53 3.59
N VAL A 96 -41.42 3.65 4.35
CA VAL A 96 -42.78 3.86 4.88
C VAL A 96 -42.73 3.69 6.39
N SER A 97 -43.34 4.61 7.13
CA SER A 97 -43.55 4.50 8.58
C SER A 97 -44.97 4.88 8.95
N SER A 98 -45.58 4.19 9.90
CA SER A 98 -46.89 4.58 10.44
C SER A 98 -46.77 5.89 11.22
N SER A 99 -47.75 6.79 11.10
CA SER A 99 -47.77 8.04 11.87
C SER A 99 -48.35 7.87 13.28
N GLU A 100 -48.88 6.69 13.63
CA GLU A 100 -49.26 6.37 15.00
C GLU A 100 -48.02 6.28 15.90
N PRO A 101 -48.07 6.82 17.14
CA PRO A 101 -46.99 6.62 18.09
C PRO A 101 -46.85 5.13 18.40
N ALA A 102 -45.68 4.57 18.12
CA ALA A 102 -45.34 3.19 18.46
C ALA A 102 -45.54 2.94 19.96
N ALA A 103 -46.68 2.35 20.33
CA ALA A 103 -46.79 1.66 21.60
C ALA A 103 -45.99 0.37 21.44
N THR A 104 -44.77 0.37 21.98
CA THR A 104 -43.71 -0.66 21.93
C THR A 104 -42.68 -0.54 20.80
N GLU A 105 -41.42 -0.58 21.23
CA GLU A 105 -40.18 -0.41 20.48
C GLU A 105 -39.91 -1.60 19.54
N GLU A 106 -40.63 -1.67 18.42
CA GLU A 106 -40.23 -2.50 17.27
C GLU A 106 -39.68 -1.58 16.17
N PRO A 107 -38.56 -1.95 15.52
CA PRO A 107 -37.86 -1.07 14.60
C PRO A 107 -38.66 -0.83 13.31
N ALA A 108 -38.48 0.36 12.72
CA ALA A 108 -39.01 0.76 11.42
C ALA A 108 -38.86 -0.37 10.39
N GLN A 109 -39.96 -0.71 9.69
CA GLN A 109 -39.91 -1.72 8.65
C GLN A 109 -38.90 -1.33 7.56
N GLU A 110 -38.12 -2.35 7.22
CA GLU A 110 -36.90 -2.37 6.43
C GLU A 110 -37.03 -1.72 5.05
N ASN A 111 -35.97 -1.06 4.60
CA ASN A 111 -35.82 -0.51 3.26
C ASN A 111 -36.20 -1.56 2.21
N THR A 112 -37.29 -1.33 1.47
CA THR A 112 -37.65 -2.19 0.35
C THR A 112 -37.04 -1.64 -0.92
N ASP A 113 -36.23 -2.46 -1.59
CA ASP A 113 -35.79 -2.22 -2.96
C ASP A 113 -37.03 -2.12 -3.87
N SER A 114 -37.06 -1.06 -4.68
CA SER A 114 -37.97 -0.80 -5.80
C SER A 114 -39.29 -1.61 -5.81
N GLY A 115 -40.30 -1.12 -5.08
CA GLY A 115 -41.70 -1.35 -5.46
C GLY A 115 -42.49 -2.43 -4.72
N ARG A 116 -42.07 -2.89 -3.52
CA ARG A 116 -42.93 -3.77 -2.69
C ARG A 116 -43.12 -3.25 -1.27
N ALA A 117 -43.46 -1.98 -1.14
CA ALA A 117 -43.98 -1.48 0.12
C ALA A 117 -45.40 -2.03 0.33
N GLY A 118 -45.63 -2.66 1.48
CA GLY A 118 -46.86 -3.37 1.79
C GLY A 118 -48.11 -2.48 1.90
N ASP A 119 -49.24 -3.13 2.18
CA ASP A 119 -50.53 -2.45 2.33
C ASP A 119 -50.46 -1.38 3.45
N ILE A 120 -50.98 -0.19 3.18
CA ILE A 120 -51.10 0.92 4.13
C ILE A 120 -52.48 0.86 4.78
N THR A 121 -52.49 0.59 6.09
CA THR A 121 -53.71 0.48 6.89
C THR A 121 -53.83 1.67 7.86
N GLY A 122 -53.82 2.90 7.33
CA GLY A 122 -53.97 4.11 8.15
C GLY A 122 -53.08 5.26 7.70
N ASP A 123 -52.94 6.25 8.57
CA ASP A 123 -52.06 7.40 8.35
C ASP A 123 -50.58 6.94 8.34
N ALA A 124 -49.80 7.46 7.39
CA ALA A 124 -48.43 7.02 7.18
C ALA A 124 -47.53 8.16 6.68
N ASN A 125 -46.23 8.03 6.91
CA ASN A 125 -45.20 8.84 6.31
C ASN A 125 -44.47 8.01 5.25
N ILE A 126 -44.51 8.47 4.01
CA ILE A 126 -43.79 7.87 2.88
C ILE A 126 -42.64 8.81 2.53
N VAL A 127 -41.42 8.29 2.49
CA VAL A 127 -40.22 9.00 2.06
C VAL A 127 -39.67 8.36 0.80
N VAL A 128 -39.60 9.13 -0.28
CA VAL A 128 -38.99 8.73 -1.55
C VAL A 128 -37.64 9.42 -1.65
N MET A 129 -36.56 8.65 -1.57
CA MET A 129 -35.20 9.11 -1.82
C MET A 129 -34.85 8.87 -3.28
N ARG A 130 -34.66 9.95 -4.04
CA ARG A 130 -34.28 9.88 -5.45
C ARG A 130 -32.87 9.34 -5.57
N GLY A 131 -32.71 8.29 -6.36
CA GLY A 131 -31.43 7.68 -6.63
C GLY A 131 -30.93 7.96 -8.03
N LYS A 132 -29.64 7.71 -8.23
CA LYS A 132 -29.02 7.65 -9.55
C LYS A 132 -28.10 6.44 -9.63
N GLN A 133 -27.90 5.97 -10.86
CA GLN A 133 -26.91 4.95 -11.14
C GLN A 133 -25.53 5.60 -11.28
N VAL A 134 -24.53 5.07 -10.57
CA VAL A 134 -23.14 5.53 -10.66
C VAL A 134 -22.21 4.38 -10.99
N THR A 135 -21.13 4.68 -11.70
CA THR A 135 -20.02 3.76 -11.94
C THR A 135 -18.96 3.97 -10.87
N VAL A 136 -18.70 2.96 -10.05
CA VAL A 136 -17.61 2.96 -9.07
C VAL A 136 -16.42 2.21 -9.64
N LYS A 137 -15.25 2.86 -9.64
CA LYS A 137 -13.96 2.27 -10.04
C LYS A 137 -13.10 2.08 -8.80
N THR A 138 -12.63 0.87 -8.58
CA THR A 138 -11.69 0.50 -7.52
C THR A 138 -10.55 -0.34 -8.08
N LYS A 139 -9.56 -0.67 -7.24
CA LYS A 139 -8.51 -1.64 -7.59
C LYS A 139 -9.02 -3.00 -8.07
N ASP A 140 -10.23 -3.39 -7.65
CA ASP A 140 -10.82 -4.69 -7.95
C ASP A 140 -11.65 -4.67 -9.26
N GLY A 141 -11.85 -3.49 -9.85
CA GLY A 141 -12.52 -3.30 -11.15
C GLY A 141 -13.56 -2.17 -11.13
N GLU A 142 -14.40 -2.16 -12.16
CA GLU A 142 -15.53 -1.23 -12.28
C GLU A 142 -16.84 -1.96 -11.97
N GLN A 143 -17.72 -1.31 -11.20
CA GLN A 143 -19.08 -1.79 -10.92
C GLN A 143 -20.08 -0.65 -11.00
N VAL A 144 -21.31 -0.99 -11.37
CA VAL A 144 -22.40 -0.02 -11.49
C VAL A 144 -23.37 -0.24 -10.33
N VAL A 145 -23.63 0.81 -9.56
CA VAL A 145 -24.43 0.75 -8.32
C VAL A 145 -25.46 1.86 -8.29
N ASN A 146 -26.59 1.62 -7.62
CA ASN A 146 -27.61 2.62 -7.37
C ASN A 146 -27.38 3.27 -6.00
N VAL A 147 -27.32 4.60 -5.99
CA VAL A 147 -27.05 5.40 -4.78
C VAL A 147 -28.07 6.52 -4.64
N THR A 148 -28.42 6.86 -3.41
CA THR A 148 -29.28 7.98 -3.04
C THR A 148 -28.49 9.15 -2.44
N LYS A 149 -27.23 8.89 -2.06
CA LYS A 149 -26.32 9.89 -1.49
C LYS A 149 -25.58 10.68 -2.55
N ALA A 150 -25.58 12.01 -2.40
CA ALA A 150 -24.88 12.91 -3.32
C ALA A 150 -23.38 13.03 -3.02
N ASP A 151 -22.99 12.92 -1.75
CA ASP A 151 -21.58 12.88 -1.37
C ASP A 151 -20.94 11.57 -1.81
N ALA A 152 -19.77 11.65 -2.44
CA ALA A 152 -19.12 10.48 -3.03
C ALA A 152 -18.74 9.43 -1.98
N LYS A 153 -18.30 9.84 -0.79
CA LYS A 153 -17.93 8.91 0.29
C LYS A 153 -19.17 8.22 0.86
N ALA A 154 -20.22 8.98 1.13
CA ALA A 154 -21.49 8.43 1.58
C ALA A 154 -22.13 7.48 0.54
N ALA A 155 -21.98 7.78 -0.75
CA ALA A 155 -22.44 6.91 -1.84
C ALA A 155 -21.66 5.59 -1.91
N LEU A 156 -20.33 5.63 -1.69
CA LEU A 156 -19.51 4.43 -1.59
C LEU A 156 -19.90 3.57 -0.39
N GLU A 157 -20.12 4.19 0.78
CA GLU A 157 -20.59 3.51 1.98
C GLU A 157 -21.97 2.87 1.78
N GLU A 158 -22.91 3.57 1.12
CA GLU A 158 -24.22 3.04 0.74
C GLU A 158 -24.11 1.84 -0.21
N ALA A 159 -23.11 1.82 -1.08
CA ALA A 159 -22.78 0.69 -1.95
C ALA A 159 -22.02 -0.45 -1.23
N GLY A 160 -21.80 -0.34 0.08
CA GLY A 160 -21.07 -1.33 0.88
C GLY A 160 -19.56 -1.27 0.74
N ILE A 161 -19.02 -0.18 0.19
CA ILE A 161 -17.58 0.02 -0.03
C ILE A 161 -17.04 0.87 1.13
N THR A 162 -16.13 0.29 1.91
CA THR A 162 -15.49 1.00 3.01
C THR A 162 -14.36 1.87 2.47
N VAL A 163 -14.37 3.16 2.80
CA VAL A 163 -13.35 4.12 2.40
C VAL A 163 -12.38 4.31 3.58
N GLY A 164 -11.11 3.97 3.37
CA GLY A 164 -10.03 4.18 4.34
C GLY A 164 -9.78 5.65 4.63
N GLU A 165 -9.11 5.94 5.75
CA GLU A 165 -8.82 7.31 6.19
C GLU A 165 -7.97 8.09 5.16
N ASN A 166 -7.03 7.41 4.52
CA ASN A 166 -6.10 8.00 3.55
C ASN A 166 -6.53 7.79 2.09
N ASP A 167 -7.64 7.06 1.86
CA ASP A 167 -8.07 6.74 0.51
C ASP A 167 -8.47 8.01 -0.25
N GLU A 168 -8.13 8.05 -1.53
CA GLU A 168 -8.45 9.18 -2.40
C GLU A 168 -9.75 8.87 -3.15
N VAL A 169 -10.78 9.71 -2.93
CA VAL A 169 -12.07 9.62 -3.63
C VAL A 169 -12.20 10.77 -4.60
N LYS A 170 -12.45 10.45 -5.87
CA LYS A 170 -12.69 11.43 -6.93
C LYS A 170 -14.04 11.16 -7.59
N ALA A 171 -14.86 12.19 -7.71
CA ALA A 171 -16.13 12.13 -8.43
C ALA A 171 -16.06 12.99 -9.70
N ASP A 172 -16.50 12.44 -10.83
CA ASP A 172 -16.68 13.13 -12.09
C ASP A 172 -18.03 12.73 -12.70
N GLY A 173 -19.04 13.57 -12.49
CA GLY A 173 -20.42 13.28 -12.87
C GLY A 173 -20.99 12.06 -12.14
N ASP A 174 -21.22 10.99 -12.92
CA ASP A 174 -21.75 9.71 -12.42
C ASP A 174 -20.66 8.64 -12.27
N VAL A 175 -19.38 9.03 -12.32
CA VAL A 175 -18.24 8.15 -12.07
C VAL A 175 -17.61 8.53 -10.74
N ILE A 176 -17.43 7.53 -9.87
CA ILE A 176 -16.69 7.65 -8.61
C ILE A 176 -15.47 6.74 -8.70
N GLU A 177 -14.28 7.30 -8.55
CA GLU A 177 -13.01 6.60 -8.50
C GLU A 177 -12.50 6.59 -7.07
N LEU A 178 -12.25 5.39 -6.53
CA LEU A 178 -11.66 5.17 -5.22
C LEU A 178 -10.28 4.55 -5.41
N VAL A 179 -9.24 5.29 -5.00
CA VAL A 179 -7.87 4.81 -4.96
C VAL A 179 -7.53 4.48 -3.52
N SER A 180 -7.25 3.20 -3.24
CA SER A 180 -6.89 2.77 -1.89
C SER A 180 -5.45 3.15 -1.57
N VAL A 181 -5.24 3.90 -0.48
CA VAL A 181 -3.92 4.38 -0.07
C VAL A 181 -3.52 3.71 1.24
N THR A 182 -2.45 2.91 1.19
CA THR A 182 -1.91 2.24 2.38
C THR A 182 -0.45 2.57 2.58
N GLU A 183 -0.04 2.78 3.82
CA GLU A 183 1.35 3.03 4.20
C GLU A 183 1.89 1.88 5.03
N LYS A 184 3.15 1.52 4.79
CA LYS A 184 3.85 0.46 5.53
C LYS A 184 5.26 0.91 5.87
N GLU A 185 5.69 0.62 7.09
CA GLU A 185 7.10 0.74 7.47
C GLU A 185 7.85 -0.55 7.16
N GLU A 186 8.99 -0.42 6.48
CA GLU A 186 9.94 -1.49 6.21
C GLU A 186 11.22 -1.21 6.99
N VAL A 187 11.53 -2.10 7.93
CA VAL A 187 12.72 -2.04 8.77
C VAL A 187 13.76 -3.01 8.22
N THR A 188 14.94 -2.50 7.89
CA THR A 188 16.08 -3.29 7.42
C THR A 188 17.29 -3.04 8.32
N THR A 189 18.08 -4.08 8.57
CA THR A 189 19.33 -3.96 9.32
C THR A 189 20.50 -4.23 8.38
N GLU A 190 21.50 -3.35 8.41
CA GLU A 190 22.75 -3.50 7.65
C GLU A 190 23.95 -3.53 8.61
N PRO A 191 24.98 -4.35 8.33
CA PRO A 191 26.19 -4.39 9.16
C PRO A 191 27.00 -3.10 8.99
N VAL A 192 27.58 -2.62 10.09
CA VAL A 192 28.56 -1.52 10.09
C VAL A 192 29.95 -2.12 10.32
N PRO A 193 30.89 -2.01 9.36
CA PRO A 193 32.21 -2.59 9.50
C PRO A 193 32.97 -1.95 10.67
N PHE A 194 33.82 -2.73 11.33
CA PHE A 194 34.76 -2.23 12.34
C PHE A 194 36.12 -1.92 11.72
N GLU A 195 36.84 -0.97 12.32
CA GLU A 195 38.20 -0.64 11.91
C GLU A 195 39.24 -1.45 12.69
N THR A 196 40.46 -1.60 12.15
CA THR A 196 41.59 -2.17 12.88
C THR A 196 42.55 -1.06 13.33
N GLU A 197 42.71 -0.93 14.64
CA GLU A 197 43.63 0.02 15.27
C GLU A 197 44.92 -0.69 15.69
N TYR A 198 46.06 -0.10 15.35
CA TYR A 198 47.38 -0.61 15.76
C TYR A 198 47.97 0.25 16.86
N VAL A 199 48.26 -0.37 18.00
CA VAL A 199 48.85 0.32 19.15
C VAL A 199 50.24 -0.26 19.41
N GLU A 200 51.25 0.59 19.55
CA GLU A 200 52.60 0.15 19.85
C GLU A 200 52.71 -0.39 21.28
N ASP A 201 53.44 -1.50 21.46
CA ASP A 201 53.68 -2.15 22.74
C ASP A 201 55.18 -2.46 22.88
N ASP A 202 55.82 -1.83 23.86
CA ASP A 202 57.26 -1.96 24.14
C ASP A 202 57.63 -3.22 24.93
N THR A 203 56.63 -4.03 25.32
CA THR A 203 56.83 -5.33 25.98
C THR A 203 56.94 -6.47 24.96
N LEU A 204 56.34 -6.31 23.78
CA LEU A 204 56.38 -7.25 22.66
C LEU A 204 57.61 -7.01 21.77
N THR A 205 58.22 -8.11 21.29
CA THR A 205 59.41 -8.02 20.43
C THR A 205 59.07 -7.37 19.10
N ALA A 206 59.97 -6.55 18.57
CA ALA A 206 59.84 -5.93 17.26
C ALA A 206 59.55 -6.99 16.18
N GLY A 207 58.41 -6.82 15.49
CA GLY A 207 57.90 -7.77 14.49
C GLY A 207 56.85 -8.75 15.02
N GLU A 208 56.64 -8.86 16.33
CA GLU A 208 55.53 -9.61 16.90
C GLU A 208 54.25 -8.75 16.93
N THR A 209 53.11 -9.37 16.63
CA THR A 209 51.79 -8.75 16.78
C THR A 209 50.89 -9.57 17.68
N LYS A 210 50.09 -8.92 18.50
CA LYS A 210 49.10 -9.59 19.35
C LYS A 210 47.76 -8.89 19.28
N VAL A 211 46.68 -9.62 19.04
CA VAL A 211 45.33 -9.06 19.15
C VAL A 211 45.01 -8.82 20.63
N SER A 212 44.70 -7.58 20.96
CA SER A 212 44.26 -7.17 22.31
C SER A 212 42.73 -7.21 22.43
N THR A 213 42.04 -6.70 21.41
CA THR A 213 40.57 -6.67 21.31
C THR A 213 40.17 -7.20 19.94
N GLU A 214 39.28 -8.20 19.89
CA GLU A 214 38.71 -8.66 18.62
C GLU A 214 37.67 -7.66 18.12
N GLY A 215 37.65 -7.45 16.80
CA GLY A 215 36.68 -6.57 16.17
C GLY A 215 35.29 -7.20 16.09
N GLN A 216 34.25 -6.39 16.20
CA GLN A 216 32.86 -6.82 16.04
C GLN A 216 32.12 -5.82 15.17
N GLU A 217 31.39 -6.32 14.18
CA GLU A 217 30.54 -5.47 13.35
C GLU A 217 29.43 -4.84 14.21
N GLY A 218 29.23 -3.55 13.94
CA GLY A 218 28.06 -2.82 14.38
C GLY A 218 26.87 -3.15 13.51
N GLU A 219 25.73 -2.54 13.81
CA GLU A 219 24.48 -2.69 13.07
C GLU A 219 23.83 -1.32 12.96
N LYS A 220 23.40 -0.95 11.76
CA LYS A 220 22.53 0.19 11.53
C LYS A 220 21.14 -0.28 11.12
N THR A 221 20.13 0.37 11.66
CA THR A 221 18.73 0.12 11.34
C THR A 221 18.24 1.23 10.42
N ILE A 222 17.65 0.83 9.30
CA ILE A 222 17.13 1.70 8.27
C ILE A 222 15.62 1.49 8.22
N ILE A 223 14.85 2.56 8.40
CA ILE A 223 13.39 2.54 8.34
C ILE A 223 12.95 3.29 7.10
N HIS A 224 12.26 2.58 6.20
CA HIS A 224 11.60 3.17 5.04
C HIS A 224 10.09 3.22 5.25
N LYS A 225 9.47 4.34 4.91
CA LYS A 225 8.02 4.44 4.77
C LYS A 225 7.65 4.23 3.30
N ILE A 226 6.85 3.22 3.04
CA ILE A 226 6.41 2.84 1.70
C ILE A 226 4.93 3.15 1.56
N THR A 227 4.57 3.92 0.54
CA THR A 227 3.18 4.25 0.21
C THR A 227 2.74 3.44 -1.01
N PHE A 228 1.58 2.79 -0.89
CA PHE A 228 0.95 2.03 -1.96
C PHE A 228 -0.34 2.71 -2.39
N LYS A 229 -0.59 2.76 -3.70
CA LYS A 229 -1.89 3.12 -4.30
C LYS A 229 -2.43 1.91 -5.05
N ASP A 230 -3.63 1.47 -4.70
CA ASP A 230 -4.27 0.27 -5.24
C ASP A 230 -3.37 -0.99 -5.18
N GLY A 231 -2.56 -1.08 -4.12
CA GLY A 231 -1.61 -2.16 -3.90
C GLY A 231 -0.28 -2.04 -4.66
N ALA A 232 -0.09 -1.03 -5.51
CA ALA A 232 1.17 -0.75 -6.19
C ALA A 232 2.02 0.25 -5.39
N GLU A 233 3.31 -0.05 -5.18
CA GLU A 233 4.27 0.87 -4.55
C GLU A 233 4.44 2.11 -5.44
N VAL A 234 4.09 3.28 -4.91
CA VAL A 234 4.22 4.57 -5.63
C VAL A 234 5.27 5.49 -5.03
N ASN A 235 5.64 5.27 -3.76
CA ASN A 235 6.66 6.06 -3.08
C ASN A 235 7.37 5.23 -2.01
N ARG A 236 8.67 5.49 -1.86
CA ARG A 236 9.53 4.95 -0.79
C ARG A 236 10.38 6.08 -0.26
N GLU A 237 10.21 6.39 1.02
CA GLU A 237 10.89 7.48 1.71
C GLU A 237 11.76 6.92 2.84
N LEU A 238 13.01 7.38 2.94
CA LEU A 238 13.87 7.09 4.08
C LEU A 238 13.40 7.93 5.28
N VAL A 239 12.93 7.27 6.33
CA VAL A 239 12.46 7.92 7.56
C VAL A 239 13.60 8.10 8.56
N SER A 240 14.37 7.04 8.78
CA SER A 240 15.53 7.08 9.66
C SER A 240 16.61 6.07 9.26
N GLU A 241 17.84 6.42 9.60
CA GLU A 241 19.01 5.56 9.50
C GLU A 241 19.85 5.81 10.75
N ASP A 242 19.87 4.83 11.65
CA ASP A 242 20.50 4.97 12.97
C ASP A 242 21.41 3.78 13.25
N ILE A 243 22.63 4.05 13.74
CA ILE A 243 23.50 3.00 14.26
C ILE A 243 22.90 2.51 15.59
N THR A 244 22.30 1.33 15.56
CA THR A 244 21.67 0.71 16.73
C THR A 244 22.66 -0.09 17.57
N LYS A 245 23.81 -0.42 16.99
CA LYS A 245 24.92 -1.09 17.67
C LYS A 245 26.23 -0.57 17.09
N GLU A 246 27.02 0.09 17.91
CA GLU A 246 28.34 0.61 17.49
C GLU A 246 29.29 -0.54 17.15
N PRO A 247 30.09 -0.43 16.06
CA PRO A 247 31.15 -1.38 15.79
C PRO A 247 32.21 -1.32 16.89
N VAL A 248 32.78 -2.47 17.24
CA VAL A 248 33.93 -2.56 18.14
C VAL A 248 35.17 -2.74 17.29
N ASN A 249 36.07 -1.76 17.33
CA ASN A 249 37.32 -1.83 16.56
C ASN A 249 38.23 -2.98 17.04
N LYS A 250 38.89 -3.62 16.09
CA LYS A 250 39.92 -4.63 16.37
C LYS A 250 41.21 -3.92 16.79
N VAL A 251 41.74 -4.22 17.96
CA VAL A 251 42.99 -3.62 18.43
C VAL A 251 44.12 -4.63 18.34
N VAL A 252 45.16 -4.31 17.57
CA VAL A 252 46.35 -5.14 17.38
C VAL A 252 47.58 -4.43 17.92
N LEU A 253 48.20 -5.02 18.94
CA LEU A 253 49.44 -4.55 19.53
C LEU A 253 50.61 -4.88 18.61
N LYS A 254 51.45 -3.90 18.29
CA LYS A 254 52.70 -4.07 17.52
C LYS A 254 53.90 -3.95 18.45
N GLY A 255 54.73 -4.99 18.51
CA GLY A 255 55.94 -4.98 19.31
C GLY A 255 56.96 -3.95 18.82
N THR A 256 57.53 -3.19 19.75
CA THR A 256 58.62 -2.23 19.48
C THR A 256 59.90 -2.57 20.25
N LYS A 257 59.90 -3.62 21.08
CA LYS A 257 61.07 -4.05 21.85
C LYS A 257 62.15 -4.59 20.92
N PRO A 258 63.36 -4.02 20.88
CA PRO A 258 64.43 -4.48 20.00
C PRO A 258 64.73 -5.97 20.17
N ALA A 259 64.76 -6.72 19.08
CA ALA A 259 65.13 -8.14 19.09
C ALA A 259 66.56 -8.29 19.64
N ALA A 260 66.76 -9.26 20.54
CA ALA A 260 68.09 -9.59 21.03
C ALA A 260 68.93 -10.17 19.88
N THR A 261 70.01 -9.48 19.51
CA THR A 261 70.90 -9.85 18.42
C THR A 261 71.47 -11.27 18.62
N PRO A 262 71.29 -12.21 17.67
CA PRO A 262 72.10 -13.42 17.65
C PRO A 262 73.52 -13.04 17.24
N GLY A 263 74.51 -13.43 18.04
CA GLY A 263 75.93 -13.24 17.71
C GLY A 263 76.32 -13.96 16.41
N PRO A 264 77.45 -13.55 15.79
CA PRO A 264 77.86 -14.06 14.49
C PRO A 264 78.27 -15.53 14.61
N THR A 265 77.60 -16.43 13.88
CA THR A 265 78.08 -17.80 13.69
C THR A 265 78.45 -18.02 12.24
N VAL A 266 79.77 -18.12 12.06
CA VAL A 266 80.48 -18.51 10.85
C VAL A 266 80.25 -19.99 10.62
N SER A 267 79.95 -20.42 9.39
CA SER A 267 80.36 -21.74 8.90
C SER A 267 80.43 -21.76 7.38
N GLN A 268 81.59 -22.22 6.92
CA GLN A 268 82.12 -22.12 5.57
C GLN A 268 81.57 -23.19 4.60
N ALA A 269 81.71 -22.82 3.33
CA ALA A 269 81.53 -23.54 2.09
C ALA A 269 81.93 -25.03 2.04
N SER A 270 81.26 -25.76 1.14
CA SER A 270 81.91 -26.79 0.33
C SER A 270 81.36 -26.77 -1.09
N ALA A 271 82.29 -26.65 -2.03
CA ALA A 271 82.03 -26.63 -3.46
C ALA A 271 82.07 -28.06 -4.04
N VAL A 272 81.15 -28.35 -4.97
CA VAL A 272 81.36 -29.37 -6.02
C VAL A 272 80.80 -28.83 -7.33
N THR A 273 81.60 -29.01 -8.37
CA THR A 273 81.47 -28.46 -9.72
C THR A 273 80.65 -29.37 -10.63
N GLY A 274 79.77 -28.80 -11.45
CA GLY A 274 79.33 -29.39 -12.73
C GLY A 274 77.84 -29.27 -13.05
N GLY A 275 77.43 -28.16 -13.67
CA GLY A 275 76.11 -28.03 -14.34
C GLY A 275 75.51 -26.65 -14.21
N SER A 276 75.59 -25.84 -15.26
CA SER A 276 74.96 -24.53 -15.40
C SER A 276 73.43 -24.66 -15.37
N ASP A 277 72.78 -24.10 -14.34
CA ASP A 277 71.84 -22.97 -14.45
C ASP A 277 71.26 -22.62 -13.06
N THR A 278 71.51 -21.37 -12.68
CA THR A 278 71.28 -20.67 -11.41
C THR A 278 69.81 -20.71 -10.98
N GLY A 279 69.39 -21.18 -9.81
CA GLY A 279 69.89 -20.84 -8.48
C GLY A 279 68.89 -19.89 -7.82
N ASN A 280 67.75 -20.41 -7.36
CA ASN A 280 66.70 -19.71 -6.60
C ASN A 280 66.34 -18.28 -7.05
N THR A 281 66.43 -17.97 -8.34
CA THR A 281 66.00 -16.67 -8.88
C THR A 281 64.89 -16.82 -9.92
N ILE A 282 63.97 -15.86 -9.96
CA ILE A 282 62.92 -15.72 -10.96
C ILE A 282 62.81 -14.24 -11.34
N ASP A 283 62.93 -13.94 -12.63
CA ASP A 283 62.83 -12.55 -13.14
C ASP A 283 63.74 -11.55 -12.40
N GLY A 284 64.94 -11.99 -12.02
CA GLY A 284 65.91 -11.20 -11.26
C GLY A 284 65.68 -11.14 -9.74
N HIS A 285 64.64 -11.78 -9.22
CA HIS A 285 64.33 -11.85 -7.79
C HIS A 285 64.78 -13.17 -7.17
N SER A 286 65.49 -13.13 -6.04
CA SER A 286 65.76 -14.33 -5.24
C SER A 286 64.50 -14.80 -4.51
N TYR A 287 64.33 -16.11 -4.35
CA TYR A 287 63.21 -16.70 -3.63
C TYR A 287 63.63 -17.81 -2.66
N SER A 288 62.97 -17.86 -1.51
CA SER A 288 63.18 -18.87 -0.47
C SER A 288 62.38 -20.15 -0.71
N ARG A 289 61.21 -20.03 -1.36
CA ARG A 289 60.28 -21.15 -1.58
C ARG A 289 59.47 -20.96 -2.86
N LYS A 290 59.10 -22.04 -3.52
CA LYS A 290 58.11 -22.03 -4.62
C LYS A 290 56.99 -23.04 -4.37
N ILE A 291 55.78 -22.68 -4.75
CA ILE A 291 54.55 -23.44 -4.48
C ILE A 291 53.69 -23.46 -5.75
N THR A 292 53.23 -24.64 -6.17
CA THR A 292 52.22 -24.76 -7.22
C THR A 292 50.83 -24.51 -6.62
N MET A 293 50.09 -23.58 -7.21
CA MET A 293 48.79 -23.14 -6.71
C MET A 293 47.78 -23.01 -7.84
N ARG A 294 46.50 -22.92 -7.49
CA ARG A 294 45.42 -22.58 -8.42
C ARG A 294 45.05 -21.11 -8.26
N ALA A 295 45.20 -20.34 -9.34
CA ALA A 295 44.92 -18.91 -9.40
C ALA A 295 43.50 -18.63 -9.90
N THR A 296 42.84 -17.70 -9.23
CA THR A 296 41.69 -16.93 -9.72
C THR A 296 42.05 -15.46 -9.79
N ALA A 297 41.13 -14.63 -10.28
CA ALA A 297 41.29 -13.18 -10.28
C ALA A 297 40.00 -12.51 -9.79
N TYR A 298 40.16 -11.36 -9.14
CA TYR A 298 39.06 -10.50 -8.70
C TYR A 298 39.35 -9.05 -9.05
N SER A 299 38.31 -8.28 -9.36
CA SER A 299 38.45 -6.85 -9.68
C SER A 299 38.40 -5.97 -8.43
N THR A 300 38.90 -4.74 -8.57
CA THR A 300 38.70 -3.66 -7.59
C THR A 300 37.26 -3.12 -7.55
N HIS A 301 36.34 -3.67 -8.36
CA HIS A 301 34.98 -3.17 -8.47
C HIS A 301 34.13 -3.56 -7.23
N PRO A 302 33.43 -2.61 -6.59
CA PRO A 302 32.61 -2.85 -5.39
C PRO A 302 31.63 -4.03 -5.48
N SER A 303 31.04 -4.26 -6.66
CA SER A 303 30.09 -5.35 -6.88
C SER A 303 30.70 -6.76 -6.84
N GLU A 304 32.02 -6.88 -6.93
CA GLU A 304 32.73 -8.16 -6.98
C GLU A 304 33.58 -8.38 -5.73
N ASN A 305 34.24 -7.33 -5.26
CA ASN A 305 35.08 -7.42 -4.07
C ASN A 305 34.29 -7.29 -2.75
N GLY A 306 32.97 -7.06 -2.78
CA GLY A 306 32.15 -6.92 -1.57
C GLY A 306 32.10 -5.49 -1.01
N GLY A 307 32.41 -4.48 -1.82
CA GLY A 307 32.34 -3.07 -1.47
C GLY A 307 33.62 -2.49 -0.86
N TYR A 308 34.68 -3.29 -0.74
CA TYR A 308 35.94 -2.85 -0.15
C TYR A 308 36.77 -2.00 -1.12
N THR A 309 37.49 -1.03 -0.56
CA THR A 309 38.45 -0.20 -1.32
C THR A 309 39.91 -0.49 -0.95
N VAL A 310 40.13 -1.31 0.09
CA VAL A 310 41.45 -1.68 0.62
C VAL A 310 41.53 -3.19 0.86
N SER A 311 42.75 -3.74 0.85
CA SER A 311 43.04 -5.14 1.20
C SER A 311 42.85 -5.41 2.68
N ALA A 312 42.90 -6.68 3.11
CA ALA A 312 42.90 -7.03 4.54
C ALA A 312 44.06 -6.39 5.34
N MET A 313 45.15 -5.97 4.68
CA MET A 313 46.25 -5.21 5.30
C MET A 313 46.08 -3.68 5.21
N GLY A 314 44.98 -3.19 4.64
CA GLY A 314 44.62 -1.77 4.61
C GLY A 314 45.23 -0.96 3.46
N ASN A 315 45.89 -1.61 2.49
CA ASN A 315 46.43 -0.92 1.32
C ASN A 315 45.38 -0.84 0.20
N PRO A 316 45.35 0.23 -0.61
CA PRO A 316 44.39 0.38 -1.71
C PRO A 316 44.41 -0.83 -2.65
N LEU A 317 43.24 -1.38 -2.97
CA LEU A 317 43.13 -2.50 -3.90
C LEU A 317 43.64 -2.11 -5.30
N GLY A 318 44.36 -3.03 -5.93
CA GLY A 318 44.92 -2.82 -7.26
C GLY A 318 45.89 -3.92 -7.64
N HIS A 319 46.40 -3.82 -8.87
CA HIS A 319 47.40 -4.77 -9.38
C HIS A 319 48.63 -4.78 -8.46
N GLY A 320 49.06 -5.98 -8.03
CA GLY A 320 50.16 -6.16 -7.09
C GLY A 320 49.71 -6.58 -5.69
N ILE A 321 48.41 -6.71 -5.45
CA ILE A 321 47.83 -7.33 -4.24
C ILE A 321 47.28 -8.72 -4.58
N VAL A 322 47.54 -9.68 -3.71
CA VAL A 322 46.97 -11.03 -3.83
C VAL A 322 46.31 -11.50 -2.54
N ALA A 323 45.22 -12.25 -2.69
CA ALA A 323 44.59 -12.97 -1.60
C ALA A 323 45.17 -14.37 -1.48
N VAL A 324 45.53 -14.79 -0.26
CA VAL A 324 46.13 -16.11 0.02
C VAL A 324 45.50 -16.78 1.23
N ASP A 325 45.82 -18.06 1.44
CA ASP A 325 45.66 -18.71 2.74
C ASP A 325 46.87 -18.39 3.63
N PRO A 326 46.72 -17.65 4.74
CA PRO A 326 47.83 -17.27 5.62
C PRO A 326 48.60 -18.45 6.24
N SER A 327 47.99 -19.64 6.31
CA SER A 327 48.66 -20.86 6.79
C SER A 327 49.65 -21.44 5.76
N VAL A 328 49.53 -21.05 4.49
CA VAL A 328 50.40 -21.50 3.38
C VAL A 328 51.42 -20.41 3.02
N ILE A 329 50.95 -19.16 2.87
CA ILE A 329 51.76 -17.97 2.59
C ILE A 329 51.38 -16.91 3.63
N PRO A 330 52.27 -16.57 4.58
CA PRO A 330 51.99 -15.54 5.57
C PRO A 330 51.66 -14.18 4.92
N LEU A 331 50.69 -13.46 5.49
CA LEU A 331 50.39 -12.10 5.04
C LEU A 331 51.63 -11.19 5.20
N GLY A 332 51.81 -10.27 4.25
CA GLY A 332 52.98 -9.42 4.10
C GLY A 332 54.11 -10.03 3.26
N SER A 333 54.03 -11.31 2.90
CA SER A 333 55.03 -11.94 2.02
C SER A 333 55.07 -11.28 0.65
N LYS A 334 56.28 -11.00 0.13
CA LYS A 334 56.46 -10.66 -1.28
C LYS A 334 56.52 -11.92 -2.12
N VAL A 335 55.78 -11.93 -3.22
CA VAL A 335 55.65 -13.09 -4.10
C VAL A 335 55.86 -12.69 -5.55
N TYR A 336 56.29 -13.65 -6.37
CA TYR A 336 56.22 -13.57 -7.83
C TYR A 336 55.27 -14.65 -8.33
N VAL A 337 54.29 -14.28 -9.16
CA VAL A 337 53.26 -15.20 -9.65
C VAL A 337 53.29 -15.29 -11.17
N ALA A 338 53.42 -16.52 -11.69
CA ALA A 338 53.43 -16.80 -13.12
C ALA A 338 52.92 -18.21 -13.44
N ALA A 339 52.57 -18.46 -14.70
CA ALA A 339 52.30 -19.79 -15.22
C ALA A 339 53.57 -20.65 -15.18
N ALA A 340 53.42 -21.96 -14.93
CA ALA A 340 54.55 -22.89 -14.92
C ALA A 340 55.27 -22.98 -16.27
N ASP A 341 54.53 -22.78 -17.38
CA ASP A 341 55.02 -22.83 -18.76
C ASP A 341 55.38 -21.43 -19.32
N GLY A 342 55.25 -20.37 -18.51
CA GLY A 342 55.49 -18.99 -18.93
C GLY A 342 54.41 -18.39 -19.85
N SER A 343 53.27 -19.07 -20.04
CA SER A 343 52.17 -18.58 -20.89
C SER A 343 51.54 -17.27 -20.40
N TRP A 344 51.65 -16.97 -19.10
CA TRP A 344 51.25 -15.69 -18.51
C TRP A 344 52.06 -15.39 -17.25
N VAL A 345 52.17 -14.10 -16.94
CA VAL A 345 52.87 -13.58 -15.76
C VAL A 345 51.98 -12.51 -15.13
N TYR A 346 51.72 -12.63 -13.82
CA TYR A 346 51.09 -11.57 -13.05
C TYR A 346 52.13 -10.62 -12.46
N GLY A 347 53.31 -11.16 -12.10
CA GLY A 347 54.47 -10.40 -11.66
C GLY A 347 54.66 -10.41 -10.15
N VAL A 348 55.41 -9.42 -9.66
CA VAL A 348 55.65 -9.22 -8.23
C VAL A 348 54.38 -8.71 -7.56
N ALA A 349 54.03 -9.31 -6.43
CA ALA A 349 52.87 -8.94 -5.64
C ALA A 349 53.13 -9.10 -4.14
N SER A 350 52.17 -8.62 -3.36
CA SER A 350 52.17 -8.63 -1.91
C SER A 350 50.97 -9.44 -1.42
N ALA A 351 51.23 -10.44 -0.57
CA ALA A 351 50.19 -11.24 0.06
C ALA A 351 49.48 -10.41 1.14
N GLU A 352 48.47 -9.66 0.76
CA GLU A 352 47.85 -8.64 1.62
C GLU A 352 46.39 -8.89 1.92
N ASP A 353 45.81 -9.89 1.28
CA ASP A 353 44.38 -10.12 1.35
C ASP A 353 44.05 -11.58 1.66
N THR A 354 42.80 -11.83 2.03
CA THR A 354 42.27 -13.18 2.23
C THR A 354 40.89 -13.28 1.63
N GLY A 355 40.52 -14.48 1.18
CA GLY A 355 39.16 -14.76 0.70
C GLY A 355 38.57 -15.98 1.39
N GLY A 356 37.25 -15.98 1.62
CA GLY A 356 36.56 -17.13 2.20
C GLY A 356 36.81 -18.43 1.43
N ALA A 357 36.87 -18.34 0.09
CA ALA A 357 37.12 -19.47 -0.81
C ALA A 357 38.62 -19.77 -1.07
N ILE A 358 39.52 -18.87 -0.62
CA ILE A 358 40.96 -18.95 -0.81
C ILE A 358 41.58 -19.67 0.37
N LYS A 359 41.61 -21.01 0.26
CA LYS A 359 42.10 -21.94 1.28
C LYS A 359 43.05 -22.95 0.65
N GLY A 360 44.10 -23.31 1.39
CA GLY A 360 45.20 -24.17 0.93
C GLY A 360 45.99 -23.55 -0.22
N ASN A 361 46.32 -24.36 -1.23
CA ASN A 361 47.12 -23.95 -2.38
C ASN A 361 46.28 -23.20 -3.44
N LYS A 362 45.58 -22.14 -3.01
CA LYS A 362 44.85 -21.21 -3.88
C LYS A 362 45.34 -19.78 -3.67
N ILE A 363 45.28 -18.99 -4.74
CA ILE A 363 45.65 -17.58 -4.73
C ILE A 363 44.65 -16.80 -5.59
N ASP A 364 44.26 -15.62 -5.14
CA ASP A 364 43.40 -14.71 -5.91
C ASP A 364 44.17 -13.46 -6.29
N LEU A 365 44.16 -13.11 -7.58
CA LEU A 365 44.95 -12.03 -8.13
C LEU A 365 44.10 -10.77 -8.30
N CYS A 366 44.46 -9.68 -7.63
CA CYS A 366 43.73 -8.42 -7.74
C CYS A 366 44.07 -7.74 -9.08
N TYR A 367 43.06 -7.33 -9.84
CA TYR A 367 43.25 -6.53 -11.05
C TYR A 367 42.41 -5.25 -10.99
N GLU A 368 42.99 -4.18 -11.51
CA GLU A 368 42.23 -2.99 -11.87
C GLU A 368 41.47 -3.26 -13.17
N GLY A 369 40.19 -2.88 -13.23
CA GLY A 369 39.37 -3.06 -14.44
C GLY A 369 37.92 -3.39 -14.13
N SER A 370 37.13 -3.55 -15.19
CA SER A 370 35.74 -3.98 -15.05
C SER A 370 35.65 -5.45 -14.65
N VAL A 371 34.58 -5.80 -13.93
CA VAL A 371 34.23 -7.20 -13.58
C VAL A 371 34.28 -8.10 -14.82
N SER A 372 33.79 -7.63 -15.97
CA SER A 372 33.79 -8.40 -17.22
C SER A 372 35.19 -8.69 -17.76
N GLU A 373 36.13 -7.75 -17.64
CA GLU A 373 37.51 -7.92 -18.12
C GLU A 373 38.27 -8.90 -17.24
N VAL A 374 38.16 -8.76 -15.92
CA VAL A 374 38.87 -9.62 -14.96
C VAL A 374 38.37 -11.07 -15.03
N ASN A 375 37.06 -11.27 -15.21
CA ASN A 375 36.48 -12.60 -15.36
C ASN A 375 37.02 -13.39 -16.58
N THR A 376 37.60 -12.72 -17.58
CA THR A 376 38.27 -13.43 -18.70
C THR A 376 39.54 -14.17 -18.28
N PHE A 377 40.10 -13.87 -17.10
CA PHE A 377 41.22 -14.62 -16.55
C PHE A 377 40.83 -16.09 -16.28
N GLY A 378 39.65 -16.32 -15.73
CA GLY A 378 39.18 -17.67 -15.37
C GLY A 378 40.00 -18.32 -14.25
N VAL A 379 40.02 -19.65 -14.22
CA VAL A 379 40.83 -20.43 -13.27
C VAL A 379 42.07 -20.96 -13.99
N ARG A 380 43.26 -20.71 -13.45
CA ARG A 380 44.53 -21.14 -14.07
C ARG A 380 45.47 -21.76 -13.05
N ASP A 381 46.31 -22.70 -13.47
CA ASP A 381 47.40 -23.19 -12.63
C ASP A 381 48.58 -22.21 -12.67
N CYS A 382 49.23 -22.00 -11.53
CA CYS A 382 50.37 -21.10 -11.41
C CYS A 382 51.45 -21.66 -10.48
N VAL A 383 52.63 -21.04 -10.55
CA VAL A 383 53.71 -21.19 -9.59
C VAL A 383 53.91 -19.86 -8.88
N VAL A 384 53.90 -19.90 -7.56
CA VAL A 384 54.14 -18.76 -6.68
C VAL A 384 55.51 -18.92 -6.04
N TYR A 385 56.37 -17.93 -6.24
CA TYR A 385 57.71 -17.85 -5.64
C TYR A 385 57.66 -16.86 -4.47
N ILE A 386 57.97 -17.32 -3.25
CA ILE A 386 58.06 -16.46 -2.06
C ILE A 386 59.45 -15.83 -2.05
N LEU A 387 59.49 -14.52 -2.28
CA LEU A 387 60.71 -13.75 -2.46
C LEU A 387 61.43 -13.51 -1.12
N ASP A 388 62.75 -13.33 -1.19
CA ASP A 388 63.61 -13.05 -0.04
C ASP A 388 63.56 -11.58 0.43
#